data_AF-A0A8X6YEW8-F1
#
_entry.id   AF-A0A8X6YEW8-F1
#
_cell.length_a   1.000
_cell.length_b   1.000
_cell.length_c   1.000
_cell.angle_alpha   90.00
_cell.angle_beta   90.00
_cell.angle_gamma   90.00
#
_symmetry.space_group_name_H-M   'P 1'
#
loop_
_entity.id
_entity.type
_entity.pdbx_description
1 polymer ?
#
loop_
_entity_poly.entity_id
_entity_poly.type
_entity_poly.pdbx_seq_one_letter_code
_entity_poly.pdbx_strand_id
1 'polypeptide(L)'
;GAWIAGEINDHQYIEVDLGEIQPVYGVITKGRHGHQEWVKTYKVLYSRNGMAYAYVSEDGQEKIFSGNFDSETPVEHIFQNPFEARFVRIQPITYYREIALRMDFLGCGEGITTTPVYTTLGPKCIEEMGLARGMIKDEQITTSSSRYSNSDGRYIRLNTPQTDEHSGGWVAQDLDENQFVQ
;
A
#
# COMPACT_ATOMS: atom_id res chain seq x y z
N GLY A 1 -11.47 -9.33 -14.73
CA GLY A 1 -11.44 -8.10 -15.54
C GLY A 1 -10.76 -6.98 -14.78
N ALA A 2 -10.36 -5.90 -15.46
CA ALA A 2 -9.83 -4.66 -14.88
C ALA A 2 -10.10 -3.52 -15.87
N TRP A 3 -10.11 -2.27 -15.39
CA TRP A 3 -9.97 -1.12 -16.28
C TRP A 3 -8.52 -1.07 -16.77
N ILE A 4 -8.35 -0.78 -18.07
CA ILE A 4 -7.04 -0.61 -18.71
C ILE A 4 -7.13 0.69 -19.52
N ALA A 5 -6.17 1.59 -19.34
CA ALA A 5 -6.15 2.82 -20.12
C ALA A 5 -5.92 2.53 -21.61
N GLY A 6 -6.59 3.28 -22.48
CA GLY A 6 -6.42 3.15 -23.94
C GLY A 6 -5.09 3.72 -24.42
N GLU A 7 -4.50 4.65 -23.66
CA GLU A 7 -3.21 5.25 -23.93
C GLU A 7 -2.34 5.19 -22.67
N ILE A 8 -1.02 5.21 -22.88
CA ILE A 8 -0.03 5.15 -21.81
C ILE A 8 0.58 6.55 -21.66
N ASN A 9 -0.09 7.44 -20.93
CA ASN A 9 0.39 8.77 -20.58
C ASN A 9 -0.13 9.23 -19.20
N ASP A 10 0.32 10.39 -18.75
CA ASP A 10 0.02 11.00 -17.44
C ASP A 10 -1.34 11.70 -17.37
N HIS A 11 -2.11 11.71 -18.46
CA HIS A 11 -3.43 12.32 -18.55
C HIS A 11 -4.57 11.33 -18.34
N GLN A 12 -4.26 10.05 -18.13
CA GLN A 12 -5.27 9.01 -17.95
C GLN A 12 -5.91 9.10 -16.56
N TYR A 13 -7.22 8.92 -16.51
CA TYR A 13 -7.94 8.76 -15.25
C TYR A 13 -9.16 7.86 -15.45
N ILE A 14 -9.58 7.22 -14.36
CA ILE A 14 -10.91 6.65 -14.23
C ILE A 14 -11.73 7.55 -13.31
N GLU A 15 -12.93 7.90 -13.73
CA GLU A 15 -13.89 8.70 -12.95
C GLU A 15 -15.06 7.83 -12.53
N VAL A 16 -15.52 8.02 -11.29
CA VAL A 16 -16.73 7.39 -10.76
C VAL A 16 -17.67 8.49 -10.28
N ASP A 17 -18.90 8.48 -10.79
CA ASP A 17 -20.03 9.25 -10.24
C ASP A 17 -20.72 8.39 -9.17
N LEU A 18 -20.65 8.84 -7.92
CA LEU A 18 -21.28 8.23 -6.75
C LEU A 18 -22.82 8.45 -6.74
N GLY A 19 -23.35 9.22 -7.69
CA GLY A 19 -24.78 9.54 -7.84
C GLY A 19 -25.21 10.74 -7.00
N GLU A 20 -24.73 10.83 -5.77
CA GLU A 20 -24.95 11.95 -4.85
C GLU A 20 -23.66 12.36 -4.15
N ILE A 21 -23.69 13.48 -3.41
CA ILE A 21 -22.53 13.92 -2.63
C ILE A 21 -22.45 13.04 -1.38
N GLN A 22 -21.39 12.23 -1.29
CA GLN A 22 -21.16 11.32 -0.18
C GLN A 22 -19.77 11.52 0.43
N PRO A 23 -19.59 11.20 1.73
CA PRO A 23 -18.28 11.21 2.36
C PRO A 23 -17.44 10.01 1.89
N VAL A 24 -16.23 10.31 1.41
CA VAL A 24 -15.24 9.34 0.96
C VAL A 24 -14.08 9.30 1.96
N TYR A 25 -13.84 8.13 2.54
CA TYR A 25 -12.88 7.88 3.60
C TYR A 25 -11.60 7.22 3.12
N GLY A 26 -11.63 6.55 1.98
CA GLY A 26 -10.47 5.85 1.48
C GLY A 26 -10.70 5.22 0.11
N VAL A 27 -9.68 4.53 -0.35
CA VAL A 27 -9.70 3.79 -1.61
C VAL A 27 -8.96 2.47 -1.45
N ILE A 28 -9.49 1.42 -2.07
CA ILE A 28 -8.81 0.14 -2.22
C ILE A 28 -8.45 -0.02 -3.70
N THR A 29 -7.21 -0.36 -4.00
CA THR A 29 -6.75 -0.62 -5.38
C THR A 29 -6.18 -2.02 -5.53
N LYS A 30 -6.28 -2.59 -6.74
CA LYS A 30 -5.76 -3.90 -7.10
C LYS A 30 -5.38 -3.92 -8.59
N GLY A 31 -4.33 -4.64 -8.98
CA GLY A 31 -3.92 -4.79 -10.39
C GLY A 31 -4.83 -5.73 -11.19
N ARG A 32 -4.49 -6.03 -12.45
CA ARG A 32 -5.31 -6.89 -13.32
C ARG A 32 -5.16 -8.36 -12.99
N HIS A 33 -6.28 -9.07 -12.79
CA HIS A 33 -6.22 -10.50 -12.48
C HIS A 33 -5.55 -11.33 -13.58
N GLY A 34 -4.58 -12.17 -13.21
CA GLY A 34 -3.90 -13.09 -14.13
C GLY A 34 -2.90 -12.43 -15.10
N HIS A 35 -2.63 -11.13 -14.96
CA HIS A 35 -1.69 -10.38 -15.79
C HIS A 35 -0.79 -9.54 -14.91
N GLN A 36 0.50 -9.47 -15.22
CA GLN A 36 1.44 -8.64 -14.47
C GLN A 36 1.30 -7.15 -14.86
N GLU A 37 0.14 -6.56 -14.57
CA GLU A 37 -0.25 -5.19 -14.96
C GLU A 37 -0.93 -4.50 -13.78
N TRP A 38 -0.40 -3.36 -13.33
CA TRP A 38 -0.95 -2.62 -12.19
C TRP A 38 -0.45 -1.18 -12.10
N VAL A 39 -1.22 -0.32 -11.44
CA VAL A 39 -0.81 1.04 -11.05
C VAL A 39 0.06 0.98 -9.78
N LYS A 40 1.24 1.61 -9.83
CA LYS A 40 2.21 1.70 -8.73
C LYS A 40 2.05 2.96 -7.89
N THR A 41 1.73 4.09 -8.51
CA THR A 41 1.43 5.33 -7.79
C THR A 41 0.31 6.09 -8.50
N TYR A 42 -0.50 6.82 -7.74
CA TYR A 42 -1.62 7.59 -8.27
C TYR A 42 -1.94 8.82 -7.42
N LYS A 43 -2.69 9.75 -8.00
CA LYS A 43 -3.36 10.85 -7.29
C LYS A 43 -4.86 10.59 -7.24
N VAL A 44 -5.51 11.15 -6.22
CA VAL A 44 -6.96 11.15 -6.09
C VAL A 44 -7.46 12.57 -6.30
N LEU A 45 -8.39 12.74 -7.23
CA LEU A 45 -9.09 14.00 -7.44
C LEU A 45 -10.57 13.83 -7.12
N TYR A 46 -11.21 14.88 -6.65
CA TYR A 46 -12.61 14.82 -6.29
C TYR A 46 -13.34 16.11 -6.66
N SER A 47 -14.64 15.98 -6.92
CA SER A 47 -15.52 17.08 -7.28
C SER A 47 -16.93 16.86 -6.77
N ARG A 48 -17.61 17.96 -6.42
CA ARG A 48 -19.05 17.98 -6.12
C ARG A 48 -19.91 18.20 -7.35
N ASN A 49 -19.36 18.80 -8.41
CA ASN A 49 -20.11 19.27 -9.58
C ASN A 49 -19.61 18.70 -10.92
N GLY A 50 -18.52 17.94 -10.92
CA GLY A 50 -17.94 17.35 -12.12
C GLY A 50 -17.20 18.35 -13.03
N MET A 51 -17.16 19.64 -12.66
CA MET A 51 -16.51 20.70 -13.45
C MET A 51 -15.16 21.12 -12.88
N ALA A 52 -15.10 21.30 -11.55
CA ALA A 52 -13.88 21.70 -10.85
C ALA A 52 -13.43 20.57 -9.93
N TYR A 53 -12.17 20.16 -10.07
CA TYR A 53 -11.58 19.07 -9.30
C TYR A 53 -10.54 19.61 -8.33
N ALA A 54 -10.58 19.13 -7.09
CA ALA A 54 -9.55 19.32 -6.10
C ALA A 54 -8.73 18.02 -5.95
N TYR A 55 -7.46 18.14 -5.59
CA TYR A 55 -6.64 17.00 -5.21
C TYR A 55 -6.82 16.69 -3.73
N VAL A 56 -6.76 15.40 -3.39
CA VAL A 56 -6.51 15.01 -2.00
C VAL A 56 -5.11 15.46 -1.63
N SER A 57 -5.00 16.19 -0.52
CA SER A 57 -3.76 16.78 -0.04
C SER A 57 -3.49 16.40 1.41
N GLU A 58 -2.22 16.22 1.74
CA GLU A 58 -1.71 16.09 3.10
C GLU A 58 -0.71 17.23 3.34
N ASP A 59 -0.80 17.89 4.49
CA ASP A 59 0.05 19.04 4.86
C ASP A 59 0.12 20.16 3.80
N GLY A 60 -0.99 20.37 3.08
CA GLY A 60 -1.12 21.40 2.05
C GLY A 60 -0.46 21.07 0.71
N GLN A 61 0.02 19.84 0.52
CA GLN A 61 0.59 19.36 -0.74
C GLN A 61 -0.24 18.23 -1.33
N GLU A 62 -0.32 18.16 -2.66
CA GLU A 62 -0.99 17.07 -3.37
C GLU A 62 -0.39 15.73 -2.97
N LYS A 63 -1.24 14.80 -2.49
CA LYS A 63 -0.78 13.50 -2.04
C LYS A 63 -0.60 12.56 -3.23
N ILE A 64 0.60 11.99 -3.35
CA ILE A 64 0.86 10.83 -4.20
C ILE A 64 0.71 9.58 -3.34
N PHE A 65 -0.22 8.71 -3.72
CA PHE A 65 -0.49 7.44 -3.04
C PHE A 65 0.35 6.32 -3.66
N SER A 66 0.93 5.48 -2.80
CA SER A 66 1.60 4.24 -3.23
C SER A 66 0.56 3.15 -3.46
N GLY A 67 0.30 2.82 -4.72
CA GLY A 67 -0.66 1.79 -5.11
C GLY A 67 -0.09 0.38 -4.98
N ASN A 68 -0.33 -0.44 -6.00
CA ASN A 68 -0.05 -1.87 -5.94
C ASN A 68 1.42 -2.19 -6.27
N PHE A 69 1.90 -3.29 -5.69
CA PHE A 69 3.21 -3.87 -5.98
C PHE A 69 3.11 -5.21 -6.75
N ASP A 70 1.89 -5.74 -6.88
CA ASP A 70 1.56 -6.92 -7.67
C ASP A 70 0.12 -6.79 -8.24
N SER A 71 -0.36 -7.86 -8.88
CA SER A 71 -1.67 -7.87 -9.55
C SER A 71 -2.83 -8.35 -8.66
N GLU A 72 -2.53 -8.95 -7.50
CA GLU A 72 -3.49 -9.71 -6.69
C GLU A 72 -3.71 -9.19 -5.26
N THR A 73 -2.77 -8.48 -4.68
CA THR A 73 -2.86 -7.97 -3.32
C THR A 73 -3.61 -6.64 -3.33
N PRO A 74 -4.80 -6.54 -2.68
CA PRO A 74 -5.46 -5.25 -2.48
C PRO A 74 -4.57 -4.34 -1.63
N VAL A 75 -4.47 -3.07 -2.01
CA VAL A 75 -3.81 -2.03 -1.23
C VAL A 75 -4.87 -1.02 -0.80
N GLU A 76 -4.97 -0.79 0.50
CA GLU A 76 -5.92 0.13 1.10
C GLU A 76 -5.21 1.42 1.52
N HIS A 77 -5.84 2.56 1.21
CA HIS A 77 -5.45 3.87 1.73
C HIS A 77 -6.64 4.56 2.38
N ILE A 78 -6.57 4.76 3.68
CA ILE A 78 -7.49 5.63 4.42
C ILE A 78 -6.97 7.06 4.32
N PHE A 79 -7.83 7.97 3.89
CA PHE A 79 -7.49 9.38 3.78
C PHE A 79 -7.40 9.99 5.18
N GLN A 80 -6.28 10.66 5.46
CA GLN A 80 -6.10 11.40 6.72
C GLN A 80 -7.23 12.41 6.94
N ASN A 81 -7.67 13.06 5.87
CA ASN A 81 -8.79 13.97 5.83
C ASN A 81 -9.84 13.44 4.84
N PRO A 82 -10.88 12.72 5.31
CA PRO A 82 -12.03 12.36 4.48
C PRO A 82 -12.67 13.59 3.84
N PHE A 83 -13.23 13.42 2.64
CA PHE A 83 -13.82 14.53 1.86
C PHE A 83 -15.18 14.16 1.31
N GLU A 84 -16.01 15.17 1.03
CA GLU A 84 -17.31 14.99 0.40
C GLU A 84 -17.22 15.22 -1.12
N ALA A 85 -17.63 14.22 -1.89
CA ALA A 85 -17.60 14.27 -3.34
C ALA A 85 -18.79 13.55 -3.94
N ARG A 86 -19.13 13.93 -5.18
CA ARG A 86 -20.00 13.13 -6.06
C ARG A 86 -19.17 12.43 -7.13
N PHE A 87 -18.14 13.10 -7.66
CA PHE A 87 -17.26 12.56 -8.66
C PHE A 87 -15.87 12.36 -8.07
N VAL A 88 -15.31 11.17 -8.22
CA VAL A 88 -13.95 10.85 -7.76
C VAL A 88 -13.15 10.28 -8.91
N ARG A 89 -11.93 10.79 -9.10
CA ARG A 89 -10.98 10.31 -10.11
C ARG A 89 -9.77 9.68 -9.45
N ILE A 90 -9.34 8.55 -10.00
CA ILE A 90 -7.99 8.03 -9.79
C ILE A 90 -7.18 8.36 -11.04
N GLN A 91 -6.10 9.13 -10.86
CA GLN A 91 -5.15 9.49 -11.89
C GLN A 91 -3.83 8.73 -11.66
N PRO A 92 -3.54 7.68 -12.45
CA PRO A 92 -2.28 6.95 -12.38
C PRO A 92 -1.08 7.85 -12.71
N ILE A 93 0.02 7.67 -11.99
CA ILE A 93 1.29 8.40 -12.19
C ILE A 93 2.38 7.44 -12.65
N THR A 94 2.54 6.30 -11.97
CA THR A 94 3.44 5.23 -12.40
C THR A 94 2.72 3.88 -12.36
N TYR A 95 3.17 2.95 -13.20
CA TYR A 95 2.53 1.65 -13.39
C TYR A 95 3.57 0.60 -13.79
N TYR A 96 3.20 -0.67 -13.71
CA TYR A 96 3.98 -1.80 -14.19
C TYR A 96 3.30 -2.36 -15.44
N ARG A 97 4.04 -2.35 -16.56
CA ARG A 97 3.61 -2.73 -17.92
C ARG A 97 2.46 -1.89 -18.49
N GLU A 98 1.28 -1.99 -17.89
CA GLU A 98 0.08 -1.30 -18.35
C GLU A 98 -0.57 -0.52 -17.19
N ILE A 99 -1.31 0.53 -17.54
CA ILE A 99 -2.18 1.23 -16.60
C ILE A 99 -3.42 0.37 -16.39
N ALA A 100 -3.36 -0.56 -15.46
CA ALA A 100 -4.47 -1.45 -15.13
C ALA A 100 -4.90 -1.31 -13.67
N LEU A 101 -6.20 -1.17 -13.45
CA LEU A 101 -6.77 -0.92 -12.12
C LEU A 101 -8.10 -1.65 -11.92
N ARG A 102 -8.21 -2.29 -10.76
CA ARG A 102 -9.45 -2.61 -10.06
C ARG A 102 -9.47 -1.74 -8.82
N MET A 103 -10.61 -1.18 -8.46
CA MET A 103 -10.70 -0.31 -7.30
C MET A 103 -12.07 -0.35 -6.65
N ASP A 104 -12.11 0.07 -5.40
CA ASP A 104 -13.33 0.36 -4.64
C ASP A 104 -13.10 1.59 -3.76
N PHE A 105 -14.15 2.34 -3.46
CA PHE A 105 -14.08 3.50 -2.56
C PHE A 105 -14.68 3.13 -1.20
N LEU A 106 -14.02 3.59 -0.14
CA LEU A 106 -14.50 3.41 1.22
C LEU A 106 -15.35 4.63 1.59
N GLY A 107 -16.60 4.39 1.96
CA GLY A 107 -17.57 5.38 2.39
C GLY A 107 -18.32 4.92 3.65
N CYS A 108 -19.18 5.78 4.17
CA CYS A 108 -20.21 5.36 5.13
C CYS A 108 -21.54 5.28 4.38
N GLY A 109 -22.06 4.07 4.16
CA GLY A 109 -23.41 3.91 3.65
C GLY A 109 -24.41 4.52 4.64
N GLU A 110 -25.42 5.23 4.14
CA GLU A 110 -26.50 5.76 4.98
C GLU A 110 -27.09 4.63 5.83
N GLY A 111 -27.00 4.78 7.16
CA GLY A 111 -27.46 3.76 8.11
C GLY A 111 -26.61 3.56 9.36
N ILE A 112 -25.67 4.44 9.70
CA ILE A 112 -25.12 4.47 11.07
C ILE A 112 -26.20 5.10 11.96
N THR A 113 -27.14 4.29 12.48
CA THR A 113 -27.94 4.68 13.64
C THR A 113 -26.96 5.08 14.74
N THR A 114 -27.03 6.35 15.12
CA THR A 114 -26.29 6.98 16.21
C THR A 114 -26.68 6.38 17.56
N THR A 115 -26.22 5.16 17.84
CA THR A 115 -25.92 4.77 19.23
C THR A 115 -24.43 4.95 19.43
N PRO A 116 -23.98 5.89 20.27
CA PRO A 116 -22.56 6.07 20.52
C PRO A 116 -22.10 4.90 21.38
N VAL A 117 -21.56 3.85 20.75
CA VAL A 117 -20.66 2.93 21.45
C VAL A 117 -19.26 3.40 21.12
N TYR A 118 -18.68 4.21 22.01
CA TYR A 118 -17.23 4.34 22.06
C TYR A 118 -16.67 3.00 22.52
N THR A 119 -16.36 2.08 21.61
CA THR A 119 -15.36 1.06 21.89
C THR A 119 -14.04 1.59 21.37
N THR A 120 -13.37 2.38 22.20
CA THR A 120 -11.96 2.75 22.06
C THR A 120 -11.07 1.52 22.26
N LEU A 121 -11.09 0.57 21.33
CA LEU A 121 -10.04 -0.43 21.22
C LEU A 121 -9.79 -0.69 19.72
N GLY A 122 -8.91 0.11 19.12
CA GLY A 122 -8.30 -0.24 17.85
C GLY A 122 -7.58 -1.59 17.95
N PRO A 123 -7.27 -2.26 16.83
CA PRO A 123 -6.56 -3.53 16.85
C PRO A 123 -5.24 -3.34 17.59
N LYS A 124 -5.00 -4.19 18.59
CA LYS A 124 -3.76 -4.15 19.36
C LYS A 124 -2.68 -4.80 18.51
N CYS A 125 -1.96 -4.00 17.72
CA CYS A 125 -0.84 -4.43 16.87
C CYS A 125 0.41 -4.76 17.72
N ILE A 126 0.29 -5.73 18.64
CA ILE A 126 1.40 -6.20 19.51
C ILE A 126 1.79 -7.65 19.20
N GLU A 127 1.14 -8.28 18.21
CA GLU A 127 1.42 -9.66 17.85
C GLU A 127 2.58 -9.73 16.85
N GLU A 128 3.50 -10.67 17.09
CA GLU A 128 4.66 -10.89 16.23
C GLU A 128 4.25 -11.46 14.86
N MET A 129 4.80 -10.89 13.80
CA MET A 129 4.57 -11.31 12.40
C MET A 129 5.28 -12.62 12.01
N GLY A 130 5.84 -13.35 12.97
CA GLY A 130 6.34 -14.70 12.76
C GLY A 130 7.76 -14.83 12.18
N LEU A 131 8.54 -13.74 12.08
CA LEU A 131 9.96 -13.80 11.69
C LEU A 131 10.77 -14.70 12.64
N ALA A 132 10.57 -14.54 13.96
CA ALA A 132 11.19 -15.38 14.99
C ALA A 132 10.72 -16.85 14.95
N ARG A 133 9.53 -17.09 14.40
CA ARG A 133 8.85 -18.39 14.39
C ARG A 133 9.03 -19.15 13.07
N GLY A 134 9.88 -18.66 12.16
CA GLY A 134 10.15 -19.30 10.87
C GLY A 134 9.01 -19.19 9.86
N MET A 135 7.99 -18.37 10.11
CA MET A 135 6.85 -18.20 9.19
C MET A 135 7.24 -17.41 7.95
N ILE A 136 8.18 -16.48 8.09
CA ILE A 136 8.93 -15.87 7.00
C ILE A 136 10.14 -16.79 6.77
N LYS A 137 10.35 -17.37 5.59
CA LYS A 137 11.45 -18.31 5.31
C LYS A 137 12.76 -17.60 5.01
N ASP A 138 13.86 -18.33 5.07
CA ASP A 138 15.21 -17.79 4.88
C ASP A 138 15.39 -17.16 3.49
N GLU A 139 14.76 -17.73 2.47
CA GLU A 139 14.77 -17.20 1.11
C GLU A 139 13.99 -15.89 0.98
N GLN A 140 13.16 -15.56 1.96
CA GLN A 140 12.39 -14.32 2.02
C GLN A 140 13.13 -13.20 2.76
N ILE A 141 14.37 -13.44 3.19
CA ILE A 141 15.20 -12.46 3.89
C ILE A 141 16.42 -12.17 3.03
N THR A 142 16.57 -10.93 2.59
CA THR A 142 17.71 -10.49 1.78
C THR A 142 18.44 -9.37 2.49
N THR A 143 19.77 -9.39 2.40
CA THR A 143 20.63 -8.37 2.99
C THR A 143 21.50 -7.73 1.94
N SER A 144 21.84 -6.46 2.12
CA SER A 144 22.74 -5.70 1.23
C SER A 144 24.09 -6.39 1.03
N SER A 145 24.67 -6.90 2.11
CA SER A 145 25.95 -7.60 2.16
C SER A 145 25.95 -8.56 3.33
N SER A 146 26.93 -9.46 3.42
CA SER A 146 27.15 -10.25 4.64
C SER A 146 28.64 -10.51 4.79
N ARG A 147 29.18 -10.19 5.97
CA ARG A 147 30.61 -10.29 6.22
C ARG A 147 31.13 -11.71 6.08
N TYR A 148 30.32 -12.68 6.51
CA TYR A 148 30.60 -14.10 6.44
C TYR A 148 29.33 -14.88 6.06
N SER A 149 29.48 -16.06 5.45
CA SER A 149 28.36 -16.93 5.09
C SER A 149 27.62 -17.51 6.30
N ASN A 150 28.29 -17.58 7.45
CA ASN A 150 27.70 -18.05 8.71
C ASN A 150 27.11 -16.92 9.56
N SER A 151 27.08 -15.68 9.02
CA SER A 151 26.48 -14.49 9.62
C SER A 151 25.62 -13.74 8.61
N ASP A 152 24.99 -14.48 7.70
CA ASP A 152 24.14 -13.91 6.66
C ASP A 152 22.72 -13.62 7.17
N GLY A 153 21.91 -12.99 6.30
CA GLY A 153 20.56 -12.51 6.63
C GLY A 153 19.62 -13.55 7.25
N ARG A 154 19.82 -14.84 6.95
CA ARG A 154 18.93 -15.92 7.39
C ARG A 154 18.91 -16.09 8.90
N TYR A 155 19.97 -15.65 9.58
CA TYR A 155 20.12 -15.75 11.02
C TYR A 155 19.57 -14.53 11.79
N ILE A 156 18.94 -13.55 11.12
CA ILE A 156 18.45 -12.31 11.76
C ILE A 156 17.19 -12.50 12.66
N ARG A 157 16.72 -13.73 12.84
CA ARG A 157 15.48 -14.03 13.55
C ARG A 157 15.67 -13.83 15.06
N LEU A 158 14.67 -13.24 15.73
CA LEU A 158 14.73 -12.63 17.08
C LEU A 158 15.22 -13.54 18.23
N ASN A 159 15.36 -14.86 18.04
CA ASN A 159 15.85 -15.79 19.05
C ASN A 159 16.84 -16.84 18.51
N THR A 160 17.54 -16.54 17.41
CA THR A 160 18.54 -17.46 16.84
C THR A 160 19.78 -17.51 17.74
N PRO A 161 20.11 -18.66 18.38
CA PRO A 161 21.30 -18.73 19.23
C PRO A 161 22.58 -18.78 18.39
N GLN A 162 23.70 -18.32 18.95
CA GLN A 162 25.00 -18.58 18.34
C GLN A 162 25.37 -20.06 18.50
N THR A 163 25.89 -20.65 17.44
CA THR A 163 26.39 -22.03 17.40
C THR A 163 27.77 -22.07 16.74
N ASP A 164 28.38 -23.26 16.70
CA ASP A 164 29.62 -23.47 15.96
C ASP A 164 29.42 -23.33 14.43
N GLU A 165 28.17 -23.45 13.95
CA GLU A 165 27.82 -23.37 12.53
C GLU A 165 27.40 -21.96 12.09
N HIS A 166 26.87 -21.12 12.98
CA HIS A 166 26.44 -19.75 12.66
C HIS A 166 26.50 -18.77 13.84
N SER A 167 26.69 -17.48 13.54
CA SER A 167 26.84 -16.42 14.52
C SER A 167 25.55 -16.09 15.30
N GLY A 168 24.39 -16.56 14.82
CA GLY A 168 23.08 -16.27 15.44
C GLY A 168 22.52 -14.89 15.08
N GLY A 169 23.08 -14.23 14.06
CA GLY A 169 22.63 -12.92 13.60
C GLY A 169 23.33 -12.46 12.34
N TRP A 170 22.75 -11.46 11.68
CA TRP A 170 23.34 -10.86 10.48
C TRP A 170 24.44 -9.85 10.82
N VAL A 171 25.54 -9.88 10.07
CA VAL A 171 26.63 -8.89 10.15
C VAL A 171 26.95 -8.37 8.75
N ALA A 172 26.76 -7.07 8.54
CA ALA A 172 27.12 -6.40 7.30
C ALA A 172 28.63 -6.49 7.03
N GLN A 173 29.01 -6.65 5.76
CA GLN A 173 30.40 -6.74 5.35
C GLN A 173 31.12 -5.39 5.48
N ASP A 174 30.46 -4.32 5.04
CA ASP A 174 30.97 -2.96 5.07
C ASP A 174 30.28 -2.16 6.19
N LEU A 175 30.98 -1.16 6.73
CA LEU A 175 30.47 -0.27 7.79
C LEU A 175 30.15 1.10 7.20
N ASP A 176 29.15 1.16 6.32
CA ASP A 176 28.63 2.37 5.70
C ASP A 176 27.10 2.50 5.82
N GLU A 177 26.56 3.62 5.32
CA GLU A 177 25.14 3.97 5.47
C GLU A 177 24.21 3.17 4.53
N ASN A 178 24.74 2.36 3.61
CA ASN A 178 23.94 1.62 2.61
C ASN A 178 23.70 0.15 2.99
N GLN A 179 23.91 -0.20 4.26
CA GLN A 179 23.68 -1.56 4.75
C GLN A 179 22.24 -1.76 5.19
N PHE A 180 21.55 -2.76 4.63
CA PHE A 180 20.13 -3.00 4.86
C PHE A 180 19.78 -4.49 4.92
N VAL A 181 18.65 -4.79 5.57
CA VAL A 181 17.94 -6.07 5.52
C VAL A 181 16.50 -5.79 5.11
N GLN A 182 15.97 -6.59 4.19
CA GLN A 182 14.61 -6.49 3.69
C GLN A 182 13.99 -7.87 3.43
#